data_AF-A0A9E3SE27-F1
#
_entry.id   AF-A0A9E3SE27-F1
#
_cell.length_a   1.000
_cell.length_b   1.000
_cell.length_c   1.000
_cell.angle_alpha   90.00
_cell.angle_beta   90.00
_cell.angle_gamma   90.00
#
_symmetry.space_group_name_H-M   'P 1'
#
loop_
_entity.id
_entity.type
_entity.pdbx_description
1 polymer ?
#
loop_
_entity_poly.entity_id
_entity_poly.type
_entity_poly.pdbx_seq_one_letter_code
_entity_poly.pdbx_strand_id
1 'polypeptide(L)'
;MIIDMNVLYLNNIDYYRVKKKFDKTVKFFENDDFDSAEIKKLTTSGLYRAKLDYENRLLFKFGKYNGQTYVLLLEVILNHAYEKSRFLRGAKIDEDKLKALKSEKQVSEEEMIELNYINHNTNKFHLLDKALSFDDLQQNIFNLKPPVIIVGSAGSGKTVLTLEKIKQLTGNVLYITLSPFLVDNSSRLYFSDYYVNVKQEVDFLSFKEYMETLKVIPGKEVDFKSFNAWLLPRKHSFGISDAYKLFEEFKGVITGIDITKPFLSKEDYLELGVKQSIFLK
;
A
#
# COMPACT_ATOMS: atom_id res chain seq x y z
N MET A 1 25.48 -23.03 12.26
CA MET A 1 24.22 -22.30 12.06
C MET A 1 24.61 -20.93 11.54
N ILE A 2 24.45 -20.71 10.23
CA ILE A 2 24.58 -19.37 9.67
C ILE A 2 23.18 -18.76 9.85
N ILE A 3 23.04 -17.86 10.81
CA ILE A 3 21.84 -17.03 10.90
C ILE A 3 22.16 -15.87 9.96
N ASP A 4 21.77 -15.98 8.69
CA ASP A 4 21.79 -14.84 7.78
C ASP A 4 20.71 -13.87 8.28
N MET A 5 21.13 -12.79 8.93
CA MET A 5 20.25 -11.68 9.26
C MET A 5 19.84 -11.02 7.94
N ASN A 6 18.57 -11.17 7.57
CA ASN A 6 18.07 -10.71 6.28
C ASN A 6 17.67 -9.23 6.36
N VAL A 7 18.27 -8.42 5.50
CA VAL A 7 18.07 -6.98 5.45
C VAL A 7 17.06 -6.63 4.36
N LEU A 8 15.94 -6.01 4.74
CA LEU A 8 14.93 -5.49 3.81
C LEU A 8 14.97 -3.97 3.75
N TYR A 9 14.69 -3.44 2.57
CA TYR A 9 14.83 -2.04 2.20
C TYR A 9 13.45 -1.47 1.93
N LEU A 10 13.10 -0.36 2.56
CA LEU A 10 11.89 0.35 2.19
C LEU A 10 12.01 0.73 0.70
N ASN A 11 10.99 0.43 -0.11
CA ASN A 11 11.08 0.48 -1.58
C ASN A 11 11.58 1.84 -2.13
N ASN A 12 11.30 2.94 -1.42
CA ASN A 12 11.67 4.30 -1.81
C ASN A 12 12.77 4.93 -0.92
N ILE A 13 13.55 4.13 -0.18
CA ILE A 13 14.65 4.64 0.63
C ILE A 13 15.70 5.35 -0.23
N ASP A 14 15.98 6.63 0.06
CA ASP A 14 17.04 7.39 -0.60
C ASP A 14 18.31 7.36 0.24
N TYR A 15 19.32 6.67 -0.27
CA TYR A 15 20.65 6.56 0.32
C TYR A 15 21.76 6.98 -0.64
N TYR A 16 21.43 7.59 -1.78
CA TYR A 16 22.40 7.84 -2.86
C TYR A 16 23.59 8.70 -2.39
N ARG A 17 23.32 9.73 -1.58
CA ARG A 17 24.34 10.67 -1.06
C ARG A 17 25.38 9.99 -0.16
N VAL A 18 25.02 8.87 0.49
CA VAL A 18 25.87 8.17 1.45
C VAL A 18 26.06 6.70 1.08
N LYS A 19 25.88 6.34 -0.20
CA LYS A 19 25.81 4.96 -0.69
C LYS A 19 26.93 4.07 -0.16
N LYS A 20 28.19 4.51 -0.26
CA LYS A 20 29.34 3.71 0.22
C LYS A 20 29.26 3.37 1.72
N LYS A 21 28.78 4.31 2.53
CA LYS A 21 28.64 4.13 3.98
C LYS A 21 27.42 3.28 4.29
N PHE A 22 26.32 3.53 3.59
CA PHE A 22 25.11 2.71 3.65
C PHE A 22 25.41 1.24 3.34
N ASP A 23 26.03 0.94 2.20
CA ASP A 23 26.39 -0.43 1.78
C ASP A 23 27.34 -1.09 2.81
N LYS A 24 28.23 -0.33 3.43
CA LYS A 24 29.09 -0.82 4.52
C LYS A 24 28.28 -1.20 5.76
N THR A 25 27.35 -0.36 6.18
CA THR A 25 26.49 -0.62 7.35
C THR A 25 25.53 -1.79 7.10
N VAL A 26 25.03 -1.96 5.88
CA VAL A 26 24.27 -3.16 5.48
C VAL A 26 25.07 -4.43 5.73
N LYS A 27 26.33 -4.47 5.30
CA LYS A 27 27.20 -5.63 5.56
C LYS A 27 27.41 -5.90 7.05
N PHE A 28 27.41 -4.88 7.90
CA PHE A 28 27.46 -5.10 9.34
C PHE A 28 26.20 -5.81 9.84
N PHE A 29 25.01 -5.43 9.38
CA PHE A 29 23.78 -6.15 9.71
C PHE A 29 23.79 -7.60 9.22
N GLU A 30 24.19 -7.83 7.97
CA GLU A 30 24.27 -9.18 7.37
C GLU A 30 25.21 -10.12 8.16
N ASN A 31 26.22 -9.57 8.82
CA ASN A 31 27.19 -10.32 9.63
C ASN A 31 26.90 -10.31 11.14
N ASP A 32 25.73 -9.81 11.58
CA ASP A 32 25.38 -9.62 13.00
C ASP A 32 26.40 -8.76 13.79
N ASP A 33 27.10 -7.84 13.11
CA ASP A 33 28.13 -6.97 13.69
C ASP A 33 27.51 -5.63 14.16
N PHE A 34 26.76 -5.73 15.27
CA PHE A 34 26.03 -4.60 15.86
C PHE A 34 26.95 -3.53 16.44
N ASP A 35 28.13 -3.95 16.93
CA ASP A 35 29.14 -3.07 17.50
C ASP A 35 29.73 -2.16 16.42
N SER A 36 30.12 -2.71 15.26
CA SER A 36 30.64 -1.89 14.15
C SER A 36 29.57 -0.99 13.52
N ALA A 37 28.30 -1.40 13.54
CA ALA A 37 27.19 -0.57 13.11
C ALA A 37 26.81 0.54 14.12
N GLU A 38 27.40 0.52 15.32
CA GLU A 38 27.10 1.43 16.45
C GLU A 38 25.58 1.57 16.66
N ILE A 39 24.88 0.43 16.78
CA ILE A 39 23.42 0.44 16.90
C ILE A 39 23.00 1.00 18.26
N LYS A 40 22.05 1.94 18.22
CA LYS A 40 21.42 2.47 19.43
C LYS A 40 19.90 2.45 19.29
N LYS A 41 19.24 2.12 20.39
CA LYS A 41 17.78 2.17 20.51
C LYS A 41 17.31 3.62 20.70
N LEU A 42 16.32 4.05 19.92
CA LEU A 42 15.72 5.36 20.05
C LEU A 42 14.67 5.39 21.16
N THR A 43 14.35 6.58 21.65
CA THR A 43 13.31 6.78 22.68
C THR A 43 11.91 6.45 22.15
N THR A 44 11.71 6.58 20.84
CA THR A 44 10.47 6.14 20.17
C THR A 44 10.44 4.62 20.11
N SER A 45 9.36 4.03 20.62
CA SER A 45 9.21 2.58 20.71
C SER A 45 9.46 1.87 19.37
N GLY A 46 10.23 0.78 19.41
CA GLY A 46 10.53 -0.10 18.28
C GLY A 46 11.41 0.49 17.17
N LEU A 47 12.00 1.68 17.34
CA LEU A 47 12.92 2.29 16.37
C LEU A 47 14.38 2.27 16.84
N TYR A 48 15.28 2.04 15.89
CA TYR A 48 16.71 1.96 16.13
C TYR A 48 17.46 2.79 15.11
N ARG A 49 18.64 3.27 15.50
CA ARG A 49 19.58 3.93 14.59
C ARG A 49 20.87 3.15 14.50
N ALA A 50 21.43 3.06 13.31
CA ALA A 50 22.82 2.69 13.07
C ALA A 50 23.59 3.92 12.60
N LYS A 51 24.90 3.93 12.83
CA LYS A 51 25.78 5.00 12.36
C LYS A 51 26.29 4.69 10.96
N LEU A 52 26.14 5.66 10.06
CA LEU A 52 26.74 5.58 8.72
C LEU A 52 28.13 6.23 8.73
N ASP A 53 28.23 7.43 9.30
CA ASP A 53 29.46 8.18 9.50
C ASP A 53 29.31 9.19 10.65
N TYR A 54 30.13 10.24 10.71
CA TYR A 54 30.04 11.26 11.75
C TYR A 54 28.67 11.97 11.74
N GLU A 55 28.15 12.33 10.56
CA GLU A 55 26.99 13.22 10.37
C GLU A 55 25.71 12.46 10.03
N ASN A 56 25.80 11.24 9.54
CA ASN A 56 24.69 10.52 8.94
C ASN A 56 24.33 9.26 9.73
N ARG A 57 23.03 8.94 9.74
CA ARG A 57 22.44 7.83 10.50
C ARG A 57 21.48 7.05 9.61
N LEU A 58 21.30 5.79 9.92
CA LEU A 58 20.34 4.90 9.27
C LEU A 58 19.28 4.49 10.28
N LEU A 59 18.03 4.86 10.01
CA LEU A 59 16.88 4.49 10.81
C LEU A 59 16.33 3.15 10.34
N PHE A 60 16.02 2.26 11.27
CA PHE A 60 15.49 0.93 10.97
C PHE A 60 14.62 0.37 12.10
N LYS A 61 13.95 -0.76 11.81
CA LYS A 61 13.20 -1.58 12.76
C LYS A 61 13.61 -3.05 12.67
N PHE A 62 13.30 -3.83 13.70
CA PHE A 62 13.33 -5.28 13.61
C PHE A 62 11.95 -5.82 13.25
N GLY A 63 11.93 -6.84 12.40
CA GLY A 63 10.74 -7.62 12.06
C GLY A 63 10.99 -9.11 12.29
N LYS A 64 9.90 -9.88 12.45
CA LYS A 64 9.96 -11.33 12.63
C LYS A 64 9.08 -12.01 11.59
N TYR A 65 9.62 -13.01 10.90
CA TYR A 65 8.90 -13.86 9.96
C TYR A 65 9.36 -15.31 10.13
N ASN A 66 8.42 -16.24 10.33
CA ASN A 66 8.71 -17.67 10.52
C ASN A 66 9.82 -17.97 11.54
N GLY A 67 9.88 -17.20 12.63
CA GLY A 67 10.89 -17.35 13.69
C GLY A 67 12.26 -16.75 13.37
N GLN A 68 12.45 -16.17 12.18
CA GLN A 68 13.67 -15.46 11.79
C GLN A 68 13.51 -13.95 11.94
N THR A 69 14.56 -13.29 12.42
CA THR A 69 14.65 -11.82 12.52
C THR A 69 15.04 -11.20 11.19
N TYR A 70 14.45 -10.06 10.89
CA TYR A 70 14.74 -9.24 9.72
C TYR A 70 15.04 -7.80 10.16
N VAL A 71 15.98 -7.15 9.48
CA VAL A 71 16.27 -5.71 9.66
C VAL A 71 15.54 -4.94 8.56
N LEU A 72 14.65 -4.03 8.96
CA LEU A 72 13.83 -3.24 8.05
C LEU A 72 14.37 -1.81 7.98
N LEU A 73 15.12 -1.51 6.92
CA LEU A 73 15.73 -0.21 6.70
C LEU A 73 14.67 0.79 6.23
N LEU A 74 14.53 1.90 6.97
CA LEU A 74 13.46 2.87 6.78
C LEU A 74 13.93 4.15 6.08
N GLU A 75 14.93 4.81 6.64
CA GLU A 75 15.31 6.17 6.22
C GLU A 75 16.77 6.48 6.53
N VAL A 76 17.44 7.21 5.64
CA VAL A 76 18.73 7.83 5.92
C VAL A 76 18.51 9.22 6.49
N ILE A 77 19.04 9.46 7.68
CA ILE A 77 18.98 10.76 8.36
C ILE A 77 20.31 11.47 8.12
N LEU A 78 20.26 12.57 7.38
CA LEU A 78 21.44 13.38 7.06
C LEU A 78 21.67 14.45 8.12
N ASN A 79 22.93 14.73 8.45
CA ASN A 79 23.34 15.80 9.38
C ASN A 79 22.63 15.77 10.75
N HIS A 80 22.36 14.56 11.27
CA HIS A 80 21.54 14.33 12.48
C HIS A 80 20.19 15.04 12.49
N ALA A 81 19.63 15.35 11.32
CA ALA A 81 18.35 16.05 11.19
C ALA A 81 17.15 15.12 11.50
N TYR A 82 17.14 14.53 12.69
CA TYR A 82 16.12 13.59 13.17
C TYR A 82 14.71 14.21 13.11
N GLU A 83 14.60 15.52 13.32
CA GLU A 83 13.34 16.25 13.27
C GLU A 83 12.67 16.24 11.89
N LYS A 84 13.44 16.01 10.82
CA LYS A 84 12.92 15.92 9.45
C LYS A 84 12.40 14.53 9.10
N SER A 85 12.74 13.51 9.89
CA SER A 85 12.28 12.15 9.65
C SER A 85 10.78 12.04 9.94
N ARG A 86 10.03 11.52 8.97
CA ARG A 86 8.58 11.27 9.14
C ARG A 86 8.30 10.26 10.25
N PHE A 87 9.22 9.33 10.46
CA PHE A 87 9.09 8.28 11.48
C PHE A 87 9.32 8.81 12.90
N LEU A 88 10.04 9.93 13.03
CA LEU A 88 10.38 10.55 14.30
C LEU A 88 9.53 11.77 14.65
N ARG A 89 8.68 12.24 13.72
CA ARG A 89 7.62 13.22 13.98
C ARG A 89 8.13 14.51 14.67
N GLY A 90 9.30 15.00 14.25
CA GLY A 90 9.90 16.21 14.84
C GLY A 90 10.66 15.97 16.16
N ALA A 91 10.89 14.72 16.57
CA ALA A 91 11.63 14.43 17.80
C ALA A 91 13.07 14.95 17.73
N LYS A 92 13.47 15.66 18.79
CA LYS A 92 14.88 16.01 19.03
C LYS A 92 15.54 14.87 19.78
N ILE A 93 16.52 14.23 19.14
CA ILE A 93 17.22 13.07 19.70
C ILE A 93 18.54 13.52 20.29
N ASP A 94 18.72 13.24 21.58
CA ASP A 94 19.99 13.39 22.29
C ASP A 94 20.75 12.06 22.23
N GLU A 95 21.80 12.00 21.40
CA GLU A 95 22.51 10.75 21.10
C GLU A 95 23.27 10.17 22.30
N ASP A 96 23.62 11.00 23.28
CA ASP A 96 24.38 10.60 24.46
C ASP A 96 23.52 9.83 25.46
N LYS A 97 22.20 10.01 25.39
CA LYS A 97 21.23 9.30 26.24
C LYS A 97 20.75 7.98 25.64
N LEU A 98 21.11 7.68 24.39
CA LEU A 98 20.66 6.48 23.70
C LEU A 98 21.40 5.24 24.19
N LYS A 99 20.66 4.15 24.40
CA LYS A 99 21.20 2.87 24.83
C LYS A 99 21.77 2.10 23.64
N ALA A 100 23.01 1.65 23.75
CA ALA A 100 23.63 0.78 22.77
C ALA A 100 22.93 -0.60 22.77
N LEU A 101 22.78 -1.18 21.58
CA LEU A 101 22.24 -2.52 21.36
C LEU A 101 23.37 -3.38 20.80
N LYS A 102 23.74 -4.45 21.51
CA LYS A 102 24.89 -5.29 21.14
C LYS A 102 24.52 -6.54 20.33
N SER A 103 23.25 -6.91 20.32
CA SER A 103 22.74 -8.08 19.61
C SER A 103 21.23 -8.00 19.47
N GLU A 104 20.68 -8.63 18.44
CA GLU A 104 19.24 -8.81 18.26
C GLU A 104 18.55 -9.46 19.46
N LYS A 105 19.25 -10.29 20.25
CA LYS A 105 18.68 -10.97 21.43
C LYS A 105 18.25 -10.02 22.54
N GLN A 106 18.69 -8.76 22.48
CA GLN A 106 18.30 -7.71 23.42
C GLN A 106 17.02 -6.97 22.99
N VAL A 107 16.49 -7.28 21.80
CA VAL A 107 15.22 -6.75 21.30
C VAL A 107 14.09 -7.60 21.85
N SER A 108 13.13 -6.98 22.54
CA SER A 108 11.95 -7.69 23.03
C SER A 108 11.02 -8.05 21.87
N GLU A 109 10.23 -9.12 22.01
CA GLU A 109 9.26 -9.52 20.98
C GLU A 109 8.21 -8.42 20.72
N GLU A 110 7.85 -7.64 21.74
CA GLU A 110 6.95 -6.49 21.63
C GLU A 110 7.51 -5.34 20.77
N GLU A 111 8.84 -5.29 20.59
CA GLU A 111 9.51 -4.28 19.76
C GLU A 111 9.71 -4.73 18.31
N MET A 112 9.55 -6.02 18.04
CA MET A 112 9.61 -6.57 16.70
C MET A 112 8.25 -6.48 16.02
N ILE A 113 8.25 -6.05 14.76
CA ILE A 113 7.02 -6.08 13.97
C ILE A 113 6.80 -7.48 13.40
N GLU A 114 5.57 -7.98 13.50
CA GLU A 114 5.21 -9.25 12.86
C GLU A 114 5.03 -9.04 11.36
N LEU A 115 5.75 -9.82 10.56
CA LEU A 115 5.65 -9.82 9.11
C LEU A 115 4.79 -11.01 8.70
N ASN A 116 3.75 -10.76 7.91
CA ASN A 116 2.84 -11.84 7.47
C ASN A 116 3.42 -12.67 6.33
N TYR A 117 4.25 -12.04 5.49
CA TYR A 117 4.82 -12.62 4.29
C TYR A 117 6.09 -11.88 3.88
N ILE A 118 7.07 -12.64 3.39
CA ILE A 118 8.30 -12.12 2.78
C ILE A 118 8.49 -12.82 1.44
N ASN A 119 8.65 -12.05 0.38
CA ASN A 119 9.11 -12.54 -0.90
C ASN A 119 10.63 -12.64 -0.90
N HIS A 120 11.17 -13.86 -0.98
CA HIS A 120 12.61 -14.11 -0.97
C HIS A 120 13.33 -13.68 -2.26
N ASN A 121 12.60 -13.34 -3.34
CA ASN A 121 13.18 -12.87 -4.60
C ASN A 121 13.52 -11.37 -4.60
N THR A 122 13.10 -10.64 -3.57
CA THR A 122 13.34 -9.20 -3.44
C THR A 122 13.72 -8.86 -2.01
N ASN A 123 14.66 -7.94 -1.86
CA ASN A 123 15.00 -7.37 -0.56
C ASN A 123 14.19 -6.11 -0.26
N LYS A 124 13.10 -5.84 -0.99
CA LYS A 124 12.29 -4.65 -0.80
C LYS A 124 11.00 -4.94 -0.06
N PHE A 125 10.57 -3.96 0.73
CA PHE A 125 9.25 -3.94 1.34
C PHE A 125 8.57 -2.58 1.16
N HIS A 126 7.26 -2.59 1.30
CA HIS A 126 6.38 -1.44 1.24
C HIS A 126 5.84 -1.12 2.63
N LEU A 127 5.44 0.14 2.83
CA LEU A 127 4.88 0.57 4.11
C LEU A 127 3.56 1.28 3.86
N LEU A 128 2.49 0.64 4.33
CA LEU A 128 1.12 1.12 4.23
C LEU A 128 0.40 0.58 5.46
N ASP A 129 0.45 1.32 6.56
CA ASP A 129 0.13 0.99 7.95
C ASP A 129 0.94 -0.16 8.59
N LYS A 130 1.40 -1.10 7.76
CA LYS A 130 2.21 -2.27 8.08
C LYS A 130 3.34 -2.41 7.07
N ALA A 131 4.36 -3.17 7.44
CA ALA A 131 5.38 -3.61 6.49
C ALA A 131 4.81 -4.73 5.62
N LEU A 132 4.93 -4.57 4.30
CA LEU A 132 4.31 -5.44 3.30
C LEU A 132 5.36 -5.90 2.30
N SER A 133 5.37 -7.18 1.99
CA SER A 133 6.12 -7.73 0.86
C SER A 133 5.14 -8.18 -0.22
N PHE A 134 5.44 -7.86 -1.48
CA PHE A 134 4.62 -8.30 -2.61
C PHE A 134 5.13 -9.64 -3.13
N ASP A 135 4.20 -10.54 -3.45
CA ASP A 135 4.54 -11.73 -4.23
C ASP A 135 5.00 -11.33 -5.65
N ASP A 136 5.51 -12.30 -6.41
CA ASP A 136 6.06 -12.03 -7.74
C ASP A 136 5.01 -11.46 -8.71
N LEU A 137 3.74 -11.87 -8.60
CA LEU A 137 2.66 -11.39 -9.46
C LEU A 137 2.33 -9.93 -9.12
N GLN A 138 2.14 -9.61 -7.84
CA GLN A 138 1.90 -8.27 -7.34
C GLN A 138 3.06 -7.34 -7.68
N GLN A 139 4.31 -7.79 -7.52
CA GLN A 139 5.50 -7.02 -7.85
C GLN A 139 5.57 -6.72 -9.36
N ASN A 140 5.23 -7.69 -10.22
CA ASN A 140 5.16 -7.48 -11.66
C ASN A 140 4.08 -6.45 -12.02
N ILE A 141 2.88 -6.56 -11.44
CA ILE A 141 1.79 -5.59 -11.67
C ILE A 141 2.18 -4.20 -11.16
N PHE A 142 2.83 -4.10 -10.00
CA PHE A 142 3.30 -2.83 -9.42
C PHE A 142 4.23 -2.08 -10.38
N ASN A 143 5.09 -2.81 -11.10
CA ASN A 143 6.08 -2.26 -12.03
C ASN A 143 5.50 -1.84 -13.39
N LEU A 144 4.27 -2.24 -13.73
CA LEU A 144 3.62 -1.86 -15.00
C LEU A 144 3.40 -0.34 -15.06
N LYS A 145 3.53 0.28 -16.24
CA LYS A 145 3.18 1.70 -16.42
C LYS A 145 1.68 1.84 -16.75
N PRO A 146 0.99 2.90 -16.29
CA PRO A 146 -0.37 3.21 -16.73
C PRO A 146 -0.48 3.33 -18.26
N PRO A 147 -1.64 3.00 -18.87
CA PRO A 147 -2.88 2.53 -18.23
C PRO A 147 -2.81 1.05 -17.82
N VAL A 148 -3.39 0.71 -16.66
CA VAL A 148 -3.41 -0.67 -16.12
C VAL A 148 -4.79 -0.99 -15.56
N ILE A 149 -5.32 -2.19 -15.86
CA ILE A 149 -6.50 -2.77 -15.22
C ILE A 149 -6.03 -3.89 -14.28
N ILE A 150 -6.38 -3.81 -13.00
CA ILE A 150 -5.98 -4.80 -11.99
C ILE A 150 -7.21 -5.64 -11.63
N VAL A 151 -7.17 -6.92 -11.99
CA VAL A 151 -8.23 -7.90 -11.70
C VAL A 151 -7.72 -8.88 -10.65
N GLY A 152 -8.57 -9.22 -9.67
CA GLY A 152 -8.21 -10.16 -8.61
C GLY A 152 -9.36 -10.45 -7.67
N SER A 153 -9.31 -11.58 -6.98
CA SER A 153 -10.31 -12.01 -6.00
C SER A 153 -10.37 -11.08 -4.77
N ALA A 154 -11.39 -11.27 -3.93
CA ALA A 154 -11.44 -10.61 -2.63
C ALA A 154 -10.19 -11.00 -1.80
N GLY A 155 -9.61 -10.04 -1.10
CA GLY A 155 -8.39 -10.26 -0.30
C GLY A 155 -7.07 -10.27 -1.09
N SER A 156 -7.08 -10.19 -2.43
CA SER A 156 -5.84 -10.27 -3.23
C SER A 156 -4.90 -9.04 -3.14
N GLY A 157 -5.21 -8.06 -2.28
CA GLY A 157 -4.38 -6.86 -2.09
C GLY A 157 -4.55 -5.75 -3.13
N LYS A 158 -5.60 -5.76 -3.97
CA LYS A 158 -5.81 -4.74 -5.04
C LYS A 158 -5.71 -3.30 -4.53
N THR A 159 -6.35 -3.00 -3.41
CA THR A 159 -6.32 -1.65 -2.81
C THR A 159 -4.92 -1.25 -2.40
N VAL A 160 -4.21 -2.12 -1.67
CA VAL A 160 -2.81 -1.90 -1.25
C VAL A 160 -1.92 -1.63 -2.46
N LEU A 161 -1.99 -2.50 -3.47
CA LEU A 161 -1.22 -2.39 -4.70
C LEU A 161 -1.49 -1.06 -5.41
N THR A 162 -2.76 -0.65 -5.49
CA THR A 162 -3.17 0.60 -6.12
C THR A 162 -2.65 1.82 -5.34
N LEU A 163 -2.75 1.82 -4.02
CA LEU A 163 -2.27 2.92 -3.16
C LEU A 163 -0.74 3.05 -3.23
N GLU A 164 0.00 1.94 -3.19
CA GLU A 164 1.45 1.96 -3.40
C GLU A 164 1.80 2.50 -4.80
N LYS A 165 1.01 2.16 -5.81
CA LYS A 165 1.23 2.65 -7.17
C LYS A 165 0.99 4.15 -7.29
N ILE A 166 0.00 4.69 -6.56
CA ILE A 166 -0.27 6.13 -6.48
C ILE A 166 0.91 6.90 -5.90
N LYS A 167 1.64 6.32 -4.94
CA LYS A 167 2.87 6.93 -4.39
C LYS A 167 3.98 7.16 -5.44
N GLN A 168 3.93 6.49 -6.59
CA GLN A 168 4.87 6.70 -7.70
C GLN A 168 4.45 7.85 -8.64
N LEU A 169 3.21 8.31 -8.55
CA LEU A 169 2.69 9.39 -9.39
C LEU A 169 3.12 10.76 -8.87
N THR A 170 3.02 11.77 -9.73
CA THR A 170 3.35 13.16 -9.41
C THR A 170 2.28 14.08 -9.99
N GLY A 171 2.13 15.27 -9.41
CA GLY A 171 1.09 16.23 -9.75
C GLY A 171 -0.25 15.88 -9.10
N ASN A 172 -1.33 16.24 -9.78
CA ASN A 172 -2.68 16.08 -9.23
C ASN A 172 -3.16 14.64 -9.48
N VAL A 173 -3.48 13.93 -8.40
CA VAL A 173 -3.93 12.54 -8.44
C VAL A 173 -5.31 12.45 -7.81
N LEU A 174 -6.23 11.82 -8.53
CA LEU A 174 -7.58 11.58 -8.04
C LEU A 174 -7.79 10.08 -7.81
N TYR A 175 -8.10 9.71 -6.57
CA TYR A 175 -8.49 8.35 -6.19
C TYR A 175 -10.00 8.29 -5.95
N ILE A 176 -10.70 7.54 -6.80
CA ILE A 176 -12.16 7.38 -6.70
C ILE A 176 -12.51 5.98 -6.19
N THR A 177 -13.45 5.92 -5.26
CA THR A 177 -14.06 4.67 -4.78
C THR A 177 -15.57 4.77 -4.70
N LEU A 178 -16.28 3.68 -4.38
CA LEU A 178 -17.74 3.65 -4.40
C LEU A 178 -18.40 4.24 -3.16
N SER A 179 -17.71 4.33 -2.03
CA SER A 179 -18.32 4.80 -0.77
C SER A 179 -17.40 5.69 0.06
N PRO A 180 -17.96 6.64 0.83
CA PRO A 180 -17.17 7.46 1.77
C PRO A 180 -16.41 6.65 2.81
N PHE A 181 -16.93 5.48 3.20
CA PHE A 181 -16.20 4.57 4.09
C PHE A 181 -14.90 4.05 3.47
N LEU A 182 -14.92 3.71 2.17
CA LEU A 182 -13.72 3.28 1.46
C LEU A 182 -12.76 4.44 1.22
N VAL A 183 -13.25 5.67 1.10
CA VAL A 183 -12.44 6.90 1.04
C VAL A 183 -11.62 7.04 2.32
N ASP A 184 -12.30 7.05 3.47
CA ASP A 184 -11.65 7.18 4.78
C ASP A 184 -10.59 6.10 4.99
N ASN A 185 -10.95 4.84 4.73
CA ASN A 185 -10.01 3.73 4.90
C ASN A 185 -8.79 3.87 3.98
N SER A 186 -9.00 4.19 2.70
CA SER A 186 -7.91 4.29 1.72
C SER A 186 -7.01 5.49 2.00
N SER A 187 -7.59 6.64 2.38
CA SER A 187 -6.86 7.85 2.77
C SER A 187 -6.01 7.60 4.02
N ARG A 188 -6.59 6.98 5.07
CA ARG A 188 -5.86 6.63 6.29
C ARG A 188 -4.69 5.68 6.01
N LEU A 189 -4.89 4.67 5.18
CA LEU A 189 -3.82 3.77 4.75
C LEU A 189 -2.74 4.51 3.98
N TYR A 190 -3.12 5.41 3.07
CA TYR A 190 -2.20 6.17 2.25
C TYR A 190 -1.28 7.08 3.06
N PHE A 191 -1.86 7.84 4.00
CA PHE A 191 -1.15 8.79 4.87
C PHE A 191 -0.60 8.16 6.16
N SER A 192 -0.67 6.82 6.27
CA SER A 192 -0.08 6.08 7.40
C SER A 192 1.42 6.37 7.54
N ASP A 193 1.93 6.19 8.76
CA ASP A 193 3.34 6.45 9.10
C ASP A 193 3.84 7.85 8.69
N TYR A 194 2.94 8.83 8.71
CA TYR A 194 3.21 10.23 8.36
C TYR A 194 3.77 10.36 6.94
N TYR A 195 3.32 9.47 6.04
CA TYR A 195 3.70 9.52 4.65
C TYR A 195 3.21 10.85 4.05
N VAL A 196 4.16 11.63 3.53
CA VAL A 196 3.91 12.82 2.73
C VAL A 196 4.78 12.72 1.48
N ASN A 197 4.21 13.10 0.35
CA ASN A 197 4.95 13.25 -0.89
C ASN A 197 4.65 14.64 -1.46
N VAL A 198 5.63 15.53 -1.41
CA VAL A 198 5.52 16.93 -1.84
C VAL A 198 5.38 17.08 -3.35
N LYS A 199 5.58 16.01 -4.12
CA LYS A 199 5.47 16.02 -5.58
C LYS A 199 4.06 15.74 -6.07
N GLN A 200 3.09 15.60 -5.17
CA GLN A 200 1.72 15.22 -5.50
C GLN A 200 0.70 15.99 -4.65
N GLU A 201 -0.47 16.19 -5.21
CA GLU A 201 -1.69 16.58 -4.52
C GLU A 201 -2.71 15.47 -4.78
N VAL A 202 -3.14 14.77 -3.73
CA VAL A 202 -3.97 13.57 -3.86
C VAL A 202 -5.33 13.79 -3.23
N ASP A 203 -6.38 13.69 -4.03
CA ASP A 203 -7.76 13.73 -3.57
C ASP A 203 -8.33 12.31 -3.48
N PHE A 204 -8.90 11.98 -2.32
CA PHE A 204 -9.66 10.75 -2.11
C PHE A 204 -11.13 11.10 -2.08
N LEU A 205 -11.90 10.63 -3.06
CA LEU A 205 -13.33 10.92 -3.17
C LEU A 205 -14.12 9.65 -3.44
N SER A 206 -15.34 9.58 -2.93
CA SER A 206 -16.32 8.65 -3.43
C SER A 206 -16.81 9.14 -4.79
N PHE A 207 -17.32 8.24 -5.63
CA PHE A 207 -17.84 8.61 -6.94
C PHE A 207 -18.91 9.70 -6.84
N LYS A 208 -19.76 9.63 -5.81
CA LYS A 208 -20.76 10.66 -5.52
C LYS A 208 -20.12 12.01 -5.21
N GLU A 209 -19.16 12.07 -4.28
CA GLU A 209 -18.47 13.32 -3.91
C GLU A 209 -17.76 13.92 -5.12
N TYR A 210 -17.09 13.09 -5.93
CA TYR A 210 -16.47 13.53 -7.18
C TYR A 210 -17.49 14.19 -8.12
N MET A 211 -18.65 13.56 -8.35
CA MET A 211 -19.68 14.16 -9.20
C MET A 211 -20.24 15.46 -8.63
N GLU A 212 -20.38 15.55 -7.32
CA GLU A 212 -20.84 16.76 -6.62
C GLU A 212 -19.84 17.93 -6.71
N THR A 213 -18.55 17.66 -6.96
CA THR A 213 -17.57 18.72 -7.31
C THR A 213 -17.87 19.38 -8.65
N LEU A 214 -18.53 18.68 -9.57
CA LEU A 214 -18.88 19.19 -10.91
C LEU A 214 -20.25 19.87 -10.89
N LYS A 215 -21.23 19.24 -10.23
CA LYS A 215 -22.59 19.77 -10.06
C LYS A 215 -23.32 19.06 -8.94
N VAL A 216 -24.18 19.78 -8.24
CA VAL A 216 -25.12 19.17 -7.30
C VAL A 216 -26.13 18.31 -8.10
N ILE A 217 -26.11 17.00 -7.87
CA ILE A 217 -27.04 16.07 -8.54
C ILE A 217 -28.39 16.15 -7.81
N PRO A 218 -29.50 16.51 -8.49
CA PRO A 218 -30.81 16.52 -7.87
C PRO A 218 -31.29 15.11 -7.57
N GLY A 219 -32.05 14.95 -6.49
CA GLY A 219 -32.62 13.67 -6.08
C GLY A 219 -31.66 12.83 -5.23
N LYS A 220 -31.90 11.51 -5.20
CA LYS A 220 -31.10 10.54 -4.45
C LYS A 220 -30.81 9.34 -5.33
N GLU A 221 -29.61 8.78 -5.19
CA GLU A 221 -29.29 7.47 -5.78
C GLU A 221 -30.31 6.43 -5.30
N VAL A 222 -30.77 5.59 -6.22
CA VAL A 222 -31.74 4.54 -5.91
C VAL A 222 -31.03 3.44 -5.13
N ASP A 223 -31.42 3.23 -3.87
CA ASP A 223 -30.99 2.11 -3.07
C ASP A 223 -31.80 0.84 -3.36
N PHE A 224 -31.31 -0.32 -2.93
CA PHE A 224 -31.99 -1.59 -3.17
C PHE A 224 -33.40 -1.61 -2.57
N LYS A 225 -33.58 -0.99 -1.40
CA LYS A 225 -34.88 -0.92 -0.71
C LYS A 225 -35.92 -0.20 -1.56
N SER A 226 -35.57 0.96 -2.08
CA SER A 226 -36.43 1.79 -2.92
C SER A 226 -36.68 1.12 -4.27
N PHE A 227 -35.64 0.53 -4.87
CA PHE A 227 -35.76 -0.26 -6.09
C PHE A 227 -36.72 -1.44 -5.92
N ASN A 228 -36.56 -2.22 -4.84
CA ASN A 228 -37.39 -3.38 -4.59
C ASN A 228 -38.85 -2.97 -4.31
N ALA A 229 -39.08 -1.90 -3.54
CA ALA A 229 -40.42 -1.35 -3.33
C ALA A 229 -41.10 -0.93 -4.64
N TRP A 230 -40.33 -0.36 -5.58
CA TRP A 230 -40.82 -0.04 -6.91
C TRP A 230 -41.06 -1.29 -7.77
N LEU A 231 -40.21 -2.31 -7.69
CA LEU A 231 -40.30 -3.50 -8.53
C LEU A 231 -41.41 -4.47 -8.08
N LEU A 232 -41.63 -4.65 -6.78
CA LEU A 232 -42.59 -5.60 -6.22
C LEU A 232 -43.96 -5.63 -6.91
N PRO A 233 -44.68 -4.50 -7.09
CA PRO A 233 -46.00 -4.51 -7.75
C PRO A 233 -45.94 -4.84 -9.25
N ARG A 234 -44.75 -4.82 -9.87
CA ARG A 234 -44.52 -5.02 -11.32
C ARG A 234 -43.82 -6.35 -11.61
N LYS A 235 -43.30 -7.01 -10.59
CA LYS A 235 -42.40 -8.17 -10.68
C LYS A 235 -42.94 -9.28 -11.59
N HIS A 236 -44.22 -9.63 -11.44
CA HIS A 236 -44.88 -10.66 -12.26
C HIS A 236 -45.06 -10.22 -13.71
N SER A 237 -45.49 -8.98 -13.96
CA SER A 237 -45.69 -8.47 -15.32
C SER A 237 -44.39 -8.36 -16.11
N PHE A 238 -43.26 -8.15 -15.43
CA PHE A 238 -41.94 -8.08 -16.04
C PHE A 238 -41.23 -9.44 -16.11
N GLY A 239 -41.81 -10.51 -15.57
CA GLY A 239 -41.18 -11.83 -15.55
C GLY A 239 -39.89 -11.89 -14.72
N ILE A 240 -39.71 -10.99 -13.75
CA ILE A 240 -38.47 -10.92 -12.95
C ILE A 240 -38.59 -11.84 -11.75
N SER A 241 -37.72 -12.85 -11.65
CA SER A 241 -37.70 -13.79 -10.51
C SER A 241 -36.88 -13.26 -9.34
N ASP A 242 -35.76 -12.57 -9.61
CA ASP A 242 -34.80 -12.08 -8.62
C ASP A 242 -34.59 -10.56 -8.73
N ALA A 243 -35.12 -9.83 -7.76
CA ALA A 243 -35.02 -8.37 -7.69
C ALA A 243 -33.61 -7.91 -7.33
N TYR A 244 -32.89 -8.68 -6.50
CA TYR A 244 -31.54 -8.31 -6.07
C TYR A 244 -30.56 -8.48 -7.21
N LYS A 245 -30.63 -9.61 -7.92
CA LYS A 245 -29.82 -9.83 -9.11
C LYS A 245 -30.03 -8.73 -10.16
N LEU A 246 -31.28 -8.35 -10.43
CA LEU A 246 -31.57 -7.25 -11.36
C LEU A 246 -31.04 -5.90 -10.86
N PHE A 247 -31.13 -5.62 -9.57
CA PHE A 247 -30.57 -4.38 -9.02
C PHE A 247 -29.04 -4.33 -9.18
N GLU A 248 -28.36 -5.45 -8.94
CA GLU A 248 -26.92 -5.57 -9.16
C GLU A 248 -26.53 -5.42 -10.63
N GLU A 249 -27.41 -5.65 -11.62
CA GLU A 249 -27.13 -5.30 -13.02
C GLU A 249 -26.96 -3.80 -13.23
N PHE A 250 -27.77 -2.99 -12.53
CA PHE A 250 -27.68 -1.53 -12.63
C PHE A 250 -26.47 -0.98 -11.87
N LYS A 251 -26.01 -1.67 -10.82
CA LYS A 251 -24.84 -1.27 -10.02
C LYS A 251 -23.54 -1.95 -10.43
N GLY A 252 -23.64 -3.03 -11.20
CA GLY A 252 -22.56 -3.94 -11.51
C GLY A 252 -21.53 -3.31 -12.44
N VAL A 253 -20.33 -3.88 -12.42
CA VAL A 253 -19.28 -3.54 -13.37
C VAL A 253 -19.64 -4.20 -14.70
N ILE A 254 -19.68 -3.44 -15.79
CA ILE A 254 -19.78 -4.01 -17.14
C ILE A 254 -18.53 -4.87 -17.38
N THR A 255 -18.69 -6.19 -17.33
CA THR A 255 -17.63 -7.14 -17.66
C THR A 255 -17.66 -7.49 -19.14
N GLY A 256 -16.52 -7.91 -19.69
CA GLY A 256 -16.49 -8.52 -21.01
C GLY A 256 -17.33 -9.80 -21.05
N ILE A 257 -17.97 -10.07 -22.19
CA ILE A 257 -18.81 -11.26 -22.38
C ILE A 257 -17.98 -12.56 -22.46
N ASP A 258 -16.72 -12.45 -22.92
CA ASP A 258 -15.80 -13.56 -23.12
C ASP A 258 -14.73 -13.57 -22.02
N ILE A 259 -14.80 -14.56 -21.14
CA ILE A 259 -13.84 -14.76 -20.04
C ILE A 259 -12.53 -15.40 -20.48
N THR A 260 -12.43 -15.85 -21.74
CA THR A 260 -11.23 -16.50 -22.29
C THR A 260 -10.26 -15.49 -22.91
N LYS A 261 -10.72 -14.27 -23.17
CA LYS A 261 -9.91 -13.19 -23.74
C LYS A 261 -9.76 -12.03 -22.74
N PRO A 262 -8.56 -11.45 -22.59
CA PRO A 262 -8.35 -10.32 -21.68
C PRO A 262 -8.99 -9.02 -22.21
N PHE A 263 -9.21 -8.91 -23.51
CA PHE A 263 -9.86 -7.77 -24.17
C PHE A 263 -10.42 -8.21 -25.53
N LEU A 264 -11.37 -7.44 -26.07
CA LEU A 264 -11.89 -7.62 -27.43
C LEU A 264 -11.07 -6.82 -28.43
N SER A 265 -10.92 -7.35 -29.65
CA SER A 265 -10.47 -6.53 -30.78
C SER A 265 -11.52 -5.46 -31.10
N LYS A 266 -11.14 -4.43 -31.87
CA LYS A 266 -12.09 -3.37 -32.26
C LYS A 266 -13.23 -3.97 -33.09
N GLU A 267 -12.90 -4.90 -33.97
CA GLU A 267 -13.84 -5.63 -34.82
C GLU A 267 -14.82 -6.44 -33.96
N ASP A 268 -14.32 -7.28 -33.04
CA ASP A 268 -15.16 -8.08 -32.13
C ASP A 268 -16.06 -7.19 -31.26
N TYR A 269 -15.56 -6.03 -30.81
CA TYR A 269 -16.33 -5.08 -30.01
C TYR A 269 -17.49 -4.47 -30.80
N LEU A 270 -17.27 -4.09 -32.06
CA LEU A 270 -18.31 -3.54 -32.92
C LEU A 270 -19.37 -4.59 -33.28
N GLU A 271 -18.99 -5.86 -33.38
CA GLU A 271 -19.91 -6.99 -33.63
C GLU A 271 -20.86 -7.29 -32.45
N LEU A 272 -20.56 -6.81 -31.23
CA LEU A 272 -21.45 -7.00 -30.07
C LEU A 272 -22.84 -6.34 -30.24
N GLY A 273 -22.97 -5.37 -31.15
CA GLY A 273 -24.21 -4.63 -31.38
C GLY A 273 -24.56 -3.63 -30.26
N VAL A 274 -25.75 -3.02 -30.35
CA VAL A 274 -26.13 -1.83 -29.56
C VAL A 274 -26.62 -2.16 -28.14
N LYS A 275 -27.04 -3.40 -27.86
CA LYS A 275 -27.59 -3.81 -26.55
C LYS A 275 -27.30 -5.29 -26.26
N GLN A 276 -26.47 -5.53 -25.25
CA GLN A 276 -26.26 -6.85 -24.65
C GLN A 276 -26.80 -6.77 -23.21
N SER A 277 -27.87 -7.52 -22.91
CA SER A 277 -28.37 -7.72 -21.55
C SER A 277 -27.95 -9.11 -21.12
N ILE A 278 -27.40 -9.27 -19.92
CA ILE A 278 -27.00 -10.60 -19.43
C ILE A 278 -28.18 -11.43 -18.91
N PHE A 279 -29.36 -10.82 -18.78
CA PHE A 279 -30.62 -11.58 -18.76
C PHE A 279 -30.89 -12.10 -20.17
N LEU A 280 -30.50 -13.36 -20.39
CA LEU A 280 -30.99 -14.16 -21.51
C LEU A 280 -32.52 -14.22 -21.42
N LYS A 281 -33.18 -14.00 -22.56
CA LYS A 281 -34.62 -14.28 -22.70
C LYS A 281 -34.93 -15.73 -22.37
#